data_AF-A0A4P6L639-F1
#
_entry.id   AF-A0A4P6L639-F1
#
_cell.length_a   1.000
_cell.length_b   1.000
_cell.length_c   1.000
_cell.angle_alpha   90.00
_cell.angle_beta   90.00
_cell.angle_gamma   90.00
#
_symmetry.space_group_name_H-M   'P 1'
#
loop_
_entity.id
_entity.type
_entity.pdbx_description
1 polymer ?
#
loop_
_entity_poly.entity_id
_entity_poly.type
_entity_poly.pdbx_seq_one_letter_code
_entity_poly.pdbx_strand_id
1 'polypeptide(L)'
;MASASGSIAGLAGAGFSALAAQGQAGSGAAARGSYDVTVQSAWAGFTLSANTAVYFSASGWAQGTTSTGGDPTTGWDEAGGALVGLGAAGFDSGGTLVWDDDEHIATASYTLDGAGNVHGDAQSWTGLLSVSFSNTTNASVDGIFTGEARAFGHSAVSAVPEPATGLMLLGGLGLVGAIARRRATREAA
;
A
#
# COMPACT_ATOMS: atom_id res chain seq x y z
N MET A 1 -11.78 -0.75 2.87
CA MET A 1 -11.03 -0.82 1.61
C MET A 1 -9.66 -0.24 1.85
N ALA A 2 -8.63 -0.99 1.49
CA ALA A 2 -7.24 -0.52 1.56
C ALA A 2 -6.74 -0.19 0.16
N SER A 3 -6.01 0.91 0.02
CA SER A 3 -5.34 1.27 -1.23
C SER A 3 -3.97 1.86 -0.96
N ALA A 4 -3.07 1.67 -1.91
CA ALA A 4 -1.74 2.22 -1.85
C ALA A 4 -1.22 2.54 -3.24
N SER A 5 -0.39 3.56 -3.31
CA SER A 5 0.29 3.95 -4.53
C SER A 5 1.61 4.64 -4.22
N GLY A 6 2.58 4.45 -5.10
CA GLY A 6 3.87 5.12 -4.99
C GLY A 6 4.51 5.24 -6.36
N SER A 7 5.35 6.25 -6.51
CA SER A 7 6.11 6.43 -7.74
C SER A 7 7.45 7.09 -7.51
N ILE A 8 8.36 6.82 -8.43
CA ILE A 8 9.65 7.48 -8.56
C ILE A 8 9.72 8.09 -9.96
N ALA A 9 10.04 9.38 -10.03
CA ALA A 9 10.32 10.04 -11.30
C ALA A 9 11.63 9.52 -11.88
N GLY A 10 11.66 9.22 -13.18
CA GLY A 10 12.89 8.75 -13.82
C GLY A 10 13.97 9.80 -13.88
N LEU A 11 15.21 9.32 -13.88
CA LEU A 11 16.40 10.13 -14.11
C LEU A 11 16.85 9.95 -15.55
N ALA A 12 16.91 11.05 -16.30
CA ALA A 12 17.48 11.04 -17.63
C ALA A 12 18.92 10.47 -17.58
N GLY A 13 19.17 9.41 -18.35
CA GLY A 13 20.47 8.74 -18.38
C GLY A 13 20.72 7.69 -17.29
N ALA A 14 19.82 7.52 -16.32
CA ALA A 14 19.96 6.55 -15.21
C ALA A 14 19.16 5.25 -15.41
N GLY A 15 18.68 4.97 -16.63
CA GLY A 15 18.12 3.66 -16.99
C GLY A 15 16.63 3.44 -16.72
N PHE A 16 15.88 4.41 -16.19
CA PHE A 16 14.41 4.37 -16.16
C PHE A 16 13.76 5.75 -16.28
N SER A 17 12.54 5.80 -16.83
CA SER A 17 11.78 7.04 -17.10
C SER A 17 10.75 7.38 -16.03
N ALA A 18 10.14 6.37 -15.39
CA ALA A 18 9.35 6.46 -14.16
C ALA A 18 9.04 5.03 -13.69
N LEU A 19 8.89 4.85 -12.37
CA LEU A 19 8.37 3.63 -11.77
C LEU A 19 7.11 4.00 -10.99
N ALA A 20 6.04 3.22 -11.13
CA ALA A 20 4.81 3.45 -10.39
C ALA A 20 4.16 2.11 -10.04
N ALA A 21 3.76 1.96 -8.78
CA ALA A 21 2.98 0.84 -8.31
C ALA A 21 1.69 1.36 -7.70
N GLN A 22 0.58 0.65 -7.95
CA GLN A 22 -0.69 0.93 -7.31
C GLN A 22 -1.42 -0.39 -7.02
N GLY A 23 -2.19 -0.39 -5.95
CA GLY A 23 -3.04 -1.52 -5.62
C GLY A 23 -4.18 -1.14 -4.70
N GLN A 24 -5.23 -1.94 -4.75
CA GLN A 24 -6.44 -1.75 -3.97
C GLN A 24 -7.02 -3.11 -3.59
N ALA A 25 -7.37 -3.28 -2.32
CA ALA A 25 -8.11 -4.41 -1.80
C ALA A 25 -9.45 -3.92 -1.27
N GLY A 26 -10.52 -4.48 -1.83
CA GLY A 26 -11.83 -4.53 -1.19
C GLY A 26 -12.08 -5.93 -0.62
N SER A 27 -12.96 -6.03 0.35
CA SER A 27 -13.44 -7.29 0.88
C SER A 27 -14.96 -7.28 1.02
N GLY A 28 -15.60 -8.40 0.68
CA GLY A 28 -16.98 -8.67 1.06
C GLY A 28 -17.10 -9.13 2.51
N ALA A 29 -18.34 -9.29 2.99
CA ALA A 29 -18.62 -9.83 4.32
C ALA A 29 -17.88 -11.16 4.56
N ALA A 30 -17.07 -11.22 5.62
CA ALA A 30 -16.26 -12.39 6.00
C ALA A 30 -15.26 -12.87 4.92
N ALA A 31 -14.84 -11.98 4.02
CA ALA A 31 -13.80 -12.26 3.03
C ALA A 31 -12.56 -11.39 3.27
N ARG A 32 -11.43 -11.78 2.67
CA ARG A 32 -10.18 -11.01 2.65
C ARG A 32 -9.80 -10.67 1.22
N GLY A 33 -9.43 -9.42 0.98
CA GLY A 33 -8.71 -9.01 -0.23
C GLY A 33 -7.27 -8.64 0.12
N SER A 34 -6.32 -8.98 -0.74
CA SER A 34 -4.92 -8.55 -0.61
C SER A 34 -4.30 -8.27 -1.96
N TYR A 35 -3.33 -7.35 -1.99
CA TYR A 35 -2.51 -7.06 -3.15
C TYR A 35 -1.06 -6.84 -2.71
N ASP A 36 -0.15 -7.18 -3.61
CA ASP A 36 1.27 -6.87 -3.51
C ASP A 36 1.80 -6.73 -4.94
N VAL A 37 2.24 -5.53 -5.28
CA VAL A 37 2.68 -5.15 -6.62
C VAL A 37 4.03 -4.46 -6.48
N THR A 38 5.05 -5.03 -7.10
CA THR A 38 6.40 -4.46 -7.15
C THR A 38 6.77 -4.15 -8.59
N VAL A 39 7.33 -2.96 -8.81
CA VAL A 39 7.87 -2.50 -10.08
C VAL A 39 9.30 -2.06 -9.84
N GLN A 40 10.24 -2.69 -10.53
CA GLN A 40 11.67 -2.39 -10.45
C GLN A 40 12.18 -1.89 -11.81
N SER A 41 13.16 -1.01 -11.78
CA SER A 41 13.87 -0.64 -13.01
C SER A 41 14.74 -1.80 -13.50
N ALA A 42 15.10 -1.76 -14.79
CA ALA A 42 16.27 -2.51 -15.24
C ALA A 42 17.52 -1.96 -14.53
N TRP A 43 18.53 -2.81 -14.33
CA TRP A 43 19.80 -2.38 -13.78
C TRP A 43 20.51 -1.46 -14.77
N ALA A 44 20.86 -0.26 -14.33
CA ALA A 44 21.64 0.69 -15.10
C ALA A 44 23.11 0.58 -14.70
N GLY A 45 23.98 0.19 -15.63
CA GLY A 45 25.42 0.12 -15.39
C GLY A 45 26.10 1.49 -15.49
N PHE A 46 27.11 1.72 -14.65
CA PHE A 46 28.01 2.87 -14.76
C PHE A 46 29.45 2.44 -14.45
N THR A 47 30.44 3.20 -14.92
CA THR A 47 31.86 2.99 -14.61
C THR A 47 32.43 4.25 -13.96
N LEU A 48 33.11 4.10 -12.83
CA LEU A 48 33.81 5.18 -12.15
C LEU A 48 35.31 5.03 -12.31
N SER A 49 36.01 6.12 -12.63
CA SER A 49 37.47 6.13 -12.55
C SER A 49 37.94 6.05 -11.09
N ALA A 50 39.20 5.66 -10.92
CA ALA A 50 39.85 5.58 -9.61
C ALA A 50 39.63 6.86 -8.79
N ASN A 51 39.30 6.70 -7.51
CA ASN A 51 39.11 7.79 -6.55
C ASN A 51 38.03 8.82 -6.95
N THR A 52 36.95 8.36 -7.59
CA THR A 52 35.78 9.20 -7.93
C THR A 52 34.49 8.67 -7.34
N ALA A 53 33.45 9.50 -7.33
CA ALA A 53 32.12 9.14 -6.81
C ALA A 53 31.02 9.60 -7.77
N VAL A 54 29.88 8.93 -7.71
CA VAL A 54 28.63 9.31 -8.38
C VAL A 54 27.51 9.44 -7.37
N TYR A 55 26.57 10.32 -7.68
CA TYR A 55 25.38 10.59 -6.88
C TYR A 55 24.16 10.52 -7.79
N PHE A 56 23.14 9.79 -7.37
CA PHE A 56 21.85 9.69 -8.04
C PHE A 56 20.77 10.20 -7.11
N SER A 57 19.86 11.02 -7.63
CA SER A 57 18.75 11.53 -6.83
C SER A 57 17.46 11.60 -7.65
N ALA A 58 16.37 11.06 -7.12
CA ALA A 58 15.05 11.05 -7.76
C ALA A 58 13.97 11.62 -6.85
N SER A 59 13.02 12.37 -7.41
CA SER A 59 11.82 12.69 -6.65
C SER A 59 10.92 11.46 -6.57
N GLY A 60 10.37 11.22 -5.39
CA GLY A 60 9.48 10.11 -5.12
C GLY A 60 8.31 10.52 -4.25
N TRP A 61 7.27 9.69 -4.28
CA TRP A 61 6.18 9.76 -3.32
C TRP A 61 5.60 8.37 -3.05
N ALA A 62 5.07 8.20 -1.85
CA ALA A 62 4.39 7.00 -1.40
C ALA A 62 3.14 7.39 -0.61
N GLN A 63 2.05 6.65 -0.78
CA GLN A 63 0.80 6.84 -0.07
C GLN A 63 0.15 5.51 0.26
N GLY A 64 -0.32 5.38 1.49
CA GLY A 64 -1.19 4.29 1.93
C GLY A 64 -2.46 4.86 2.55
N THR A 65 -3.60 4.22 2.32
CA THR A 65 -4.88 4.59 2.92
C THR A 65 -5.72 3.38 3.28
N THR A 66 -6.49 3.51 4.35
CA THR A 66 -7.51 2.54 4.80
C THR A 66 -8.84 3.26 5.01
N SER A 67 -9.98 2.56 4.92
CA SER A 67 -11.30 3.24 5.00
C SER A 67 -11.90 3.19 6.40
N THR A 68 -12.18 1.98 6.87
CA THR A 68 -12.84 1.71 8.16
C THR A 68 -11.89 1.00 9.09
N GLY A 69 -10.81 0.43 8.54
CA GLY A 69 -9.64 0.07 9.31
C GLY A 69 -9.65 -1.35 9.86
N GLY A 70 -10.76 -1.86 10.39
CA GLY A 70 -10.75 -3.22 10.93
C GLY A 70 -12.04 -3.65 11.60
N ASP A 71 -12.13 -4.94 11.88
CA ASP A 71 -13.21 -5.59 12.59
C ASP A 71 -12.76 -5.94 14.02
N PRO A 72 -13.25 -5.24 15.05
CA PRO A 72 -12.89 -5.53 16.45
C PRO A 72 -13.45 -6.88 16.93
N THR A 73 -14.42 -7.46 16.21
CA THR A 73 -15.06 -8.74 16.55
C THR A 73 -14.24 -9.93 16.08
N THR A 74 -13.65 -9.83 14.89
CA THR A 74 -12.85 -10.91 14.29
C THR A 74 -11.34 -10.70 14.47
N GLY A 75 -10.92 -9.48 14.80
CA GLY A 75 -9.50 -9.10 14.93
C GLY A 75 -8.81 -8.85 13.59
N TRP A 76 -9.57 -8.81 12.49
CA TRP A 76 -9.05 -8.56 11.16
C TRP A 76 -8.92 -7.07 10.91
N ASP A 77 -7.89 -6.68 10.17
CA ASP A 77 -7.56 -5.30 9.92
C ASP A 77 -7.45 -4.99 8.43
N GLU A 78 -7.31 -3.69 8.16
CA GLU A 78 -7.00 -3.09 6.89
C GLU A 78 -5.65 -2.40 7.02
N ALA A 79 -4.79 -2.69 6.06
CA ALA A 79 -3.52 -2.00 5.91
C ALA A 79 -3.29 -1.70 4.43
N GLY A 80 -2.80 -0.50 4.14
CA GLY A 80 -2.36 -0.10 2.81
C GLY A 80 -1.01 0.59 2.94
N GLY A 81 -0.03 0.14 2.17
CA GLY A 81 1.31 0.69 2.21
C GLY A 81 1.96 0.78 0.84
N ALA A 82 2.75 1.83 0.66
CA ALA A 82 3.60 2.00 -0.51
C ALA A 82 5.05 2.23 -0.08
N LEU A 83 5.97 1.63 -0.81
CA LEU A 83 7.41 1.81 -0.67
C LEU A 83 7.97 2.34 -1.98
N VAL A 84 8.92 3.26 -1.88
CA VAL A 84 9.75 3.73 -2.98
C VAL A 84 11.21 3.69 -2.54
N GLY A 85 12.10 3.23 -3.41
CA GLY A 85 13.51 3.13 -3.10
C GLY A 85 14.43 3.35 -4.30
N LEU A 86 15.64 3.82 -4.02
CA LEU A 86 16.79 3.83 -4.92
C LEU A 86 17.89 2.96 -4.34
N GLY A 87 18.68 2.34 -5.21
CA GLY A 87 19.87 1.61 -4.82
C GLY A 87 21.02 1.89 -5.79
N ALA A 88 22.23 2.03 -5.25
CA ALA A 88 23.47 2.08 -6.01
C ALA A 88 24.48 1.08 -5.42
N ALA A 89 25.19 0.34 -6.26
CA ALA A 89 26.15 -0.63 -5.79
C ALA A 89 27.37 -0.76 -6.69
N GLY A 90 28.46 -1.28 -6.12
CA GLY A 90 29.68 -1.61 -6.83
C GLY A 90 30.67 -2.33 -5.93
N PHE A 91 31.75 -2.84 -6.51
CA PHE A 91 32.77 -3.56 -5.75
C PHE A 91 33.79 -2.61 -5.11
N ASP A 92 34.13 -2.85 -3.84
CA ASP A 92 35.20 -2.15 -3.15
C ASP A 92 36.60 -2.69 -3.51
N SER A 93 37.64 -2.12 -2.89
CA SER A 93 39.04 -2.56 -3.11
C SER A 93 39.33 -4.01 -2.71
N GLY A 94 38.50 -4.61 -1.85
CA GLY A 94 38.59 -6.00 -1.42
C GLY A 94 37.79 -6.96 -2.32
N GLY A 95 37.10 -6.46 -3.34
CA GLY A 95 36.19 -7.24 -4.17
C GLY A 95 34.85 -7.55 -3.49
N THR A 96 34.48 -6.81 -2.45
CA THR A 96 33.18 -6.94 -1.78
C THR A 96 32.17 -6.01 -2.43
N LEU A 97 30.97 -6.51 -2.73
CA LEU A 97 29.87 -5.69 -3.22
C LEU A 97 29.33 -4.81 -2.09
N VAL A 98 29.33 -3.50 -2.29
CA VAL A 98 28.81 -2.51 -1.34
C VAL A 98 27.58 -1.83 -1.95
N TRP A 99 26.55 -1.64 -1.14
CA TRP A 99 25.29 -1.00 -1.50
C TRP A 99 25.12 0.30 -0.72
N ASP A 100 24.53 1.27 -1.39
CA ASP A 100 23.89 2.44 -0.78
C ASP A 100 22.43 2.43 -1.23
N ASP A 101 21.53 2.39 -0.26
CA ASP A 101 20.08 2.27 -0.47
C ASP A 101 19.38 3.40 0.27
N ASP A 102 18.41 4.02 -0.39
CA ASP A 102 17.52 5.01 0.22
C ASP A 102 16.08 4.59 -0.04
N GLU A 103 15.34 4.34 1.02
CA GLU A 103 13.99 3.79 0.99
C GLU A 103 13.05 4.60 1.87
N HIS A 104 11.86 4.85 1.33
CA HIS A 104 10.78 5.50 2.07
C HIS A 104 9.48 4.74 1.92
N ILE A 105 8.77 4.64 3.05
CA ILE A 105 7.53 3.89 3.16
C ILE A 105 6.44 4.76 3.79
N ALA A 106 5.24 4.68 3.23
CA ALA A 106 4.03 5.25 3.80
C ALA A 106 3.02 4.12 4.01
N THR A 107 2.71 3.80 5.27
CA THR A 107 1.83 2.69 5.65
C THR A 107 0.68 3.19 6.51
N ALA A 108 -0.53 3.15 5.97
CA ALA A 108 -1.73 3.35 6.76
C ALA A 108 -2.20 2.03 7.35
N SER A 109 -2.48 2.04 8.66
CA SER A 109 -3.17 0.98 9.38
C SER A 109 -4.31 1.60 10.17
N TYR A 110 -5.32 0.83 10.55
CA TYR A 110 -6.42 1.39 11.34
C TYR A 110 -5.97 1.98 12.66
N THR A 111 -6.78 2.92 13.15
CA THR A 111 -6.62 3.54 14.46
C THR A 111 -7.86 3.32 15.32
N LEU A 112 -7.68 3.37 16.64
CA LEU A 112 -8.76 3.36 17.62
C LEU A 112 -8.78 4.72 18.32
N ASP A 113 -9.96 5.33 18.44
CA ASP A 113 -10.11 6.52 19.27
C ASP A 113 -10.19 6.19 20.77
N GLY A 114 -10.22 7.22 21.63
CA GLY A 114 -10.32 7.04 23.09
C GLY A 114 -11.62 6.38 23.58
N ALA A 115 -12.60 6.19 22.69
CA ALA A 115 -13.84 5.47 22.96
C ALA A 115 -13.82 4.03 22.37
N GLY A 116 -12.74 3.63 21.70
CA GLY A 116 -12.58 2.32 21.09
C GLY A 116 -13.23 2.18 19.72
N ASN A 117 -13.64 3.27 19.06
CA ASN A 117 -14.15 3.21 17.69
C ASN A 117 -13.00 3.07 16.70
N VAL A 118 -13.22 2.25 15.66
CA VAL A 118 -12.24 2.02 14.59
C VAL A 118 -12.36 3.10 13.52
N HIS A 119 -11.23 3.65 13.12
CA HIS A 119 -11.11 4.64 12.04
C HIS A 119 -10.06 4.17 11.02
N GLY A 120 -10.31 4.47 9.76
CA GLY A 120 -9.27 4.42 8.73
C GLY A 120 -8.17 5.45 8.99
N ASP A 121 -7.06 5.27 8.32
CA ASP A 121 -5.89 6.15 8.40
C ASP A 121 -5.34 6.43 7.00
N ALA A 122 -4.53 7.46 6.90
CA ALA A 122 -3.83 7.82 5.69
C ALA A 122 -2.42 8.30 6.03
N GLN A 123 -1.42 7.65 5.43
CA GLN A 123 -0.04 8.10 5.51
C GLN A 123 0.45 8.45 4.11
N SER A 124 1.25 9.51 4.01
CA SER A 124 1.96 9.86 2.79
C SER A 124 3.40 10.27 3.09
N TRP A 125 4.25 10.08 2.10
CA TRP A 125 5.61 10.59 2.04
C TRP A 125 5.83 11.19 0.66
N THR A 126 6.51 12.33 0.61
CA THR A 126 6.98 12.96 -0.63
C THR A 126 8.38 13.52 -0.36
N GLY A 127 9.30 13.33 -1.30
CA GLY A 127 10.65 13.79 -1.08
C GLY A 127 11.62 13.45 -2.20
N LEU A 128 12.89 13.70 -1.92
CA LEU A 128 14.01 13.33 -2.77
C LEU A 128 14.65 12.07 -2.18
N LEU A 129 14.74 11.02 -2.98
CA LEU A 129 15.59 9.86 -2.71
C LEU A 129 17.00 10.17 -3.20
N SER A 130 18.03 9.74 -2.49
CA SER A 130 19.42 9.96 -2.87
C SER A 130 20.31 8.79 -2.48
N VAL A 131 21.09 8.31 -3.44
CA VAL A 131 22.12 7.28 -3.25
C VAL A 131 23.41 7.69 -3.92
N SER A 132 24.50 7.09 -3.48
CA SER A 132 25.85 7.39 -3.94
C SER A 132 26.72 6.15 -3.97
N PHE A 133 27.71 6.15 -4.85
CA PHE A 133 28.76 5.14 -4.83
C PHE A 133 30.12 5.80 -5.04
N SER A 134 31.10 5.41 -4.22
CA SER A 134 32.46 5.94 -4.26
C SER A 134 33.46 4.84 -4.60
N ASN A 135 34.17 4.99 -5.71
CA ASN A 135 35.29 4.14 -6.06
C ASN A 135 36.56 4.61 -5.33
N THR A 136 36.92 3.92 -4.25
CA THR A 136 38.13 4.19 -3.45
C THR A 136 39.35 3.40 -3.93
N THR A 137 39.25 2.71 -5.06
CA THR A 137 40.33 1.90 -5.61
C THR A 137 41.23 2.72 -6.55
N ASN A 138 42.38 2.14 -6.91
CA ASN A 138 43.31 2.73 -7.88
C ASN A 138 43.01 2.33 -9.33
N ALA A 139 41.86 1.70 -9.59
CA ALA A 139 41.43 1.27 -10.92
C ALA A 139 40.00 1.76 -11.20
N SER A 140 39.55 1.64 -12.44
CA SER A 140 38.13 1.84 -12.73
C SER A 140 37.30 0.69 -12.17
N VAL A 141 36.10 1.01 -11.69
CA VAL A 141 35.15 0.04 -11.13
C VAL A 141 33.80 0.23 -11.80
N ASP A 142 33.16 -0.88 -12.14
CA ASP A 142 31.78 -0.90 -12.60
C ASP A 142 30.82 -0.97 -11.40
N GLY A 143 29.72 -0.24 -11.52
CA GLY A 143 28.63 -0.23 -10.57
C GLY A 143 27.28 -0.35 -11.26
N ILE A 144 26.25 -0.52 -10.45
CA ILE A 144 24.86 -0.65 -10.85
C ILE A 144 24.00 0.35 -10.10
N PHE A 145 22.95 0.83 -10.77
CA PHE A 145 21.93 1.68 -10.20
C PHE A 145 20.55 1.06 -10.48
N THR A 146 19.65 1.14 -9.49
CA THR A 146 18.30 0.59 -9.53
C THR A 146 17.30 1.49 -8.82
N GLY A 147 16.03 1.37 -9.20
CA GLY A 147 14.90 1.95 -8.49
C GLY A 147 13.80 0.93 -8.29
N GLU A 148 12.98 1.12 -7.26
CA GLU A 148 11.84 0.28 -6.92
C GLU A 148 10.63 1.13 -6.49
N ALA A 149 9.44 0.74 -6.95
CA ALA A 149 8.18 1.18 -6.37
C ALA A 149 7.34 -0.06 -6.04
N ARG A 150 6.78 -0.11 -4.83
CA ARG A 150 5.94 -1.21 -4.37
C ARG A 150 4.67 -0.68 -3.73
N ALA A 151 3.55 -1.35 -4.00
CA ALA A 151 2.27 -1.10 -3.35
C ALA A 151 1.74 -2.42 -2.80
N PHE A 152 1.42 -2.45 -1.51
CA PHE A 152 0.94 -3.64 -0.81
C PHE A 152 -0.19 -3.31 0.15
N GLY A 153 -1.02 -4.29 0.45
CA GLY A 153 -2.07 -4.09 1.44
C GLY A 153 -3.08 -5.22 1.49
N HIS A 154 -3.97 -5.12 2.47
CA HIS A 154 -5.07 -6.02 2.66
C HIS A 154 -6.27 -5.30 3.27
N SER A 155 -7.45 -5.85 3.03
CA SER A 155 -8.71 -5.35 3.57
C SER A 155 -9.53 -6.53 4.05
N ALA A 156 -10.13 -6.34 5.21
CA ALA A 156 -11.09 -7.24 5.83
C ALA A 156 -12.13 -6.37 6.56
N VAL A 157 -13.28 -6.22 5.93
CA VAL A 157 -14.41 -5.44 6.44
C VAL A 157 -15.42 -6.40 7.04
N SER A 158 -15.83 -6.15 8.28
CA SER A 158 -16.93 -6.87 8.90
C SER A 158 -18.24 -6.58 8.15
N ALA A 159 -19.13 -7.55 8.11
CA ALA A 159 -20.48 -7.28 7.62
C ALA A 159 -21.10 -6.21 8.52
N VAL A 160 -21.29 -4.99 8.02
CA VAL A 160 -22.08 -3.98 8.71
C VAL A 160 -23.50 -4.55 8.83
N PRO A 161 -24.05 -4.78 10.05
CA PRO A 161 -25.44 -5.17 10.18
C PRO A 161 -26.29 -4.00 9.69
N GLU A 162 -26.88 -4.11 8.51
CA GLU A 162 -27.75 -3.07 7.97
C GLU A 162 -28.98 -2.91 8.89
N PRO A 163 -29.14 -1.80 9.64
CA PRO A 163 -30.28 -1.62 10.55
C PRO A 163 -31.60 -1.63 9.77
N ALA A 164 -31.53 -1.16 8.52
CA ALA A 164 -32.65 -1.12 7.60
C ALA A 164 -33.12 -2.53 7.21
N THR A 165 -32.26 -3.54 7.12
CA THR A 165 -32.71 -4.91 6.83
C THR A 165 -33.52 -5.49 7.98
N GLY A 166 -33.09 -5.26 9.23
CA GLY A 166 -33.85 -5.67 10.41
C GLY A 166 -35.22 -4.99 10.48
N LEU A 167 -35.25 -3.68 10.23
CA LEU A 167 -36.50 -2.90 10.20
C LEU A 167 -37.39 -3.22 9.00
N MET A 168 -36.83 -3.50 7.83
CA MET A 168 -37.56 -3.96 6.64
C MET A 168 -38.14 -5.35 6.84
N LEU A 169 -37.38 -6.27 7.47
CA LEU A 169 -37.84 -7.61 7.78
C LEU A 169 -38.96 -7.58 8.82
N LEU A 170 -38.79 -6.81 9.91
CA LEU A 170 -39.82 -6.60 10.93
C LEU A 170 -41.04 -5.89 10.36
N GLY A 171 -40.84 -4.88 9.52
CA GLY A 171 -41.91 -4.17 8.80
C GLY A 171 -42.68 -5.10 7.87
N GLY A 172 -41.98 -5.97 7.12
CA GLY A 172 -42.57 -6.99 6.26
C GLY A 172 -43.38 -8.04 7.04
N LEU A 173 -42.84 -8.56 8.13
CA LEU A 173 -43.54 -9.49 9.04
C LEU A 173 -44.77 -8.84 9.67
N GLY A 174 -44.66 -7.59 10.12
CA GLY A 174 -45.78 -6.82 10.65
C GLY A 174 -46.91 -6.65 9.63
N LEU A 175 -46.56 -6.36 8.36
CA LEU A 175 -47.52 -6.22 7.27
C LEU A 175 -48.23 -7.56 6.97
N VAL A 176 -47.47 -8.66 6.87
CA VAL A 176 -48.04 -10.00 6.64
C VAL A 176 -48.97 -10.42 7.78
N GLY A 177 -48.56 -10.18 9.03
CA GLY A 177 -49.38 -10.44 10.20
C GLY A 177 -50.69 -9.64 10.21
N ALA A 178 -50.65 -8.36 9.82
CA ALA A 178 -51.85 -7.53 9.71
C ALA A 178 -52.83 -8.01 8.62
N ILE A 179 -52.31 -8.47 7.48
CA ILE A 179 -53.12 -9.04 6.39
C ILE A 179 -53.76 -10.36 6.82
N ALA A 180 -52.99 -11.25 7.47
CA ALA A 180 -53.50 -12.52 7.98
C ALA A 180 -54.63 -12.31 9.01
N ARG A 181 -54.45 -11.36 9.94
CA ARG A 181 -55.47 -11.01 10.94
C ARG A 181 -56.77 -10.50 10.31
N ARG A 182 -56.68 -9.67 9.27
CA ARG A 182 -57.86 -9.15 8.54
C ARG A 182 -58.63 -10.24 7.79
N ARG A 183 -57.96 -11.29 7.30
CA ARG A 183 -58.61 -12.41 6.61
C ARG A 183 -59.34 -13.32 7.59
N ALA A 184 -58.73 -13.66 8.73
CA ALA A 184 -59.37 -14.47 9.76
C ALA A 184 -60.66 -13.84 10.30
N THR A 185 -60.69 -12.51 10.47
CA THR A 185 -61.92 -11.80 10.91
C THR A 185 -63.05 -11.80 9.88
N ARG A 186 -62.77 -12.07 8.60
CA ARG A 186 -63.79 -12.18 7.55
C ARG A 186 -64.35 -13.60 7.38
N GLU A 187 -63.64 -14.61 7.86
CA GLU A 187 -64.10 -16.01 7.85
C GLU A 187 -64.88 -16.37 9.12
N ALA A 188 -64.70 -15.61 10.21
CA ALA A 188 -65.43 -15.78 11.47
C ALA A 188 -66.75 -14.98 11.55
N ALA A 189 -67.14 -14.29 10.48
CA ALA A 189 -68.37 -13.51 10.34
C ALA A 189 -69.21 -14.07 9.19
#